data_AF-A0A7X6YCH0-F1
#
_entry.id   AF-A0A7X6YCH0-F1
#
_cell.length_a   1.000
_cell.length_b   1.000
_cell.length_c   1.000
_cell.angle_alpha   90.00
_cell.angle_beta   90.00
_cell.angle_gamma   90.00
#
_symmetry.space_group_name_H-M   'P 1'
#
loop_
_entity.id
_entity.type
_entity.pdbx_description
1 polymer ?
#
loop_
_entity_poly.entity_id
_entity_poly.type
_entity_poly.pdbx_seq_one_letter_code
_entity_poly.pdbx_strand_id
1 'polypeptide(L)'
;MNELTVFYLQGAPFEHTRLQALTHGLSDTFRSFCNETFPSDDPIDWPPLRIVPVATPEQLQRGLFSDETVEGMLTDDGKTCILFLLDDVFVDPEQPARRKPLHALNLEGMPLTQWLYTYFPPIPKIVLTSPGSERVRVPSRRWVLKPREVFTEIQAHLPRVRHLFRALWEPRFWHALRHYVMDEAGTSWHTPGHNAGHAFSRSLFLQGFRHEYGAMTFRADLSVSVHSLGDLSTPESRTPLADAQRLTSEIFGSAQSCYITNGSTTSNKAMLMTLLRPGETVLLDRNCHKSVHHAVVMAGAIPNYLPARFNAHLGVWAPVAMDDLRRAIAAHYSEHAKPRMLVLTTCTYEGILYPVWEIARLCERHGILFYADEAWAPYLSFHPYYTAVAANGRRVRYNAIHETSSAHFAVQSTHKTLAAFSQSSMIHVSLRFKQLFESESAEWRWLLTRFAINGRGSYEKFSHDLHEVLRYWHSTSPHYP
;
A
#
# COMPACT_ATOMS: atom_id res chain seq x y z
N MET A 1 -12.23 15.47 19.13
CA MET A 1 -11.16 15.07 18.18
C MET A 1 -10.64 16.31 17.50
N ASN A 2 -9.32 16.43 17.31
CA ASN A 2 -8.72 17.53 16.56
C ASN A 2 -9.19 17.47 15.09
N GLU A 3 -9.29 18.62 14.45
CA GLU A 3 -9.67 18.75 13.03
C GLU A 3 -8.71 17.95 12.12
N LEU A 4 -9.22 17.48 10.98
CA LEU A 4 -8.38 16.89 9.94
C LEU A 4 -7.87 17.98 8.99
N THR A 5 -6.60 17.89 8.61
CA THR A 5 -5.94 18.95 7.86
C THR A 5 -6.01 18.71 6.36
N VAL A 6 -6.32 19.79 5.62
CA VAL A 6 -6.15 19.90 4.17
C VAL A 6 -5.13 20.99 3.90
N PHE A 7 -3.95 20.64 3.41
CA PHE A 7 -2.98 21.65 2.96
C PHE A 7 -3.40 22.16 1.58
N TYR A 8 -3.55 23.48 1.45
CA TYR A 8 -3.86 24.10 0.17
C TYR A 8 -2.71 24.99 -0.28
N LEU A 9 -1.93 24.52 -1.26
CA LEU A 9 -0.91 25.32 -1.93
C LEU A 9 -1.55 26.19 -3.03
N GLN A 10 -1.62 27.49 -2.76
CA GLN A 10 -2.35 28.48 -3.54
C GLN A 10 -1.43 29.23 -4.50
N GLY A 11 -1.87 29.36 -5.76
CA GLY A 11 -1.19 30.14 -6.79
C GLY A 11 -1.41 31.64 -6.66
N ALA A 12 -2.57 32.00 -6.13
CA ALA A 12 -2.94 33.34 -5.69
C ALA A 12 -3.81 33.20 -4.42
N PRO A 13 -3.69 34.11 -3.43
CA PRO A 13 -4.46 34.03 -2.20
C PRO A 13 -5.97 33.99 -2.48
N PHE A 14 -6.68 33.09 -1.83
CA PHE A 14 -8.14 33.17 -1.81
C PHE A 14 -8.59 34.34 -0.94
N GLU A 15 -9.64 35.03 -1.37
CA GLU A 15 -10.41 35.90 -0.48
C GLU A 15 -10.86 35.08 0.75
N HIS A 16 -10.72 35.66 1.94
CA HIS A 16 -11.00 34.98 3.21
C HIS A 16 -12.40 34.33 3.24
N THR A 17 -13.40 35.03 2.72
CA THR A 17 -14.80 34.55 2.60
C THR A 17 -14.91 33.29 1.72
N ARG A 18 -14.18 33.23 0.61
CA ARG A 18 -14.17 32.06 -0.28
C ARG A 18 -13.45 30.88 0.35
N LEU A 19 -12.37 31.11 1.08
CA LEU A 19 -11.65 30.04 1.80
C LEU A 19 -12.52 29.44 2.91
N GLN A 20 -13.27 30.27 3.64
CA GLN A 20 -14.25 29.80 4.62
C GLN A 20 -15.36 28.97 3.96
N ALA A 21 -15.92 29.45 2.85
CA ALA A 21 -16.95 28.71 2.11
C ALA A 21 -16.44 27.33 1.62
N LEU A 22 -15.21 27.27 1.11
CA LEU A 22 -14.56 26.02 0.72
C LEU A 22 -14.35 25.08 1.91
N THR A 23 -13.89 25.61 3.06
CA THR A 23 -13.65 24.84 4.29
C THR A 23 -14.94 24.20 4.82
N HIS A 24 -16.03 24.97 4.89
CA HIS A 24 -17.34 24.45 5.27
C HIS A 24 -17.86 23.41 4.27
N GLY A 25 -17.82 23.72 2.97
CA GLY A 25 -18.29 22.79 1.94
C GLY A 25 -17.52 21.47 1.91
N LEU A 26 -16.20 21.50 2.11
CA LEU A 26 -15.38 20.29 2.22
C LEU A 26 -15.72 19.49 3.48
N SER A 27 -15.87 20.17 4.62
CA SER A 27 -16.26 19.54 5.89
C SER A 27 -17.61 18.86 5.78
N ASP A 28 -18.63 19.54 5.24
CA ASP A 28 -19.98 18.99 5.08
C ASP A 28 -19.99 17.82 4.10
N THR A 29 -19.24 17.93 3.01
CA THR A 29 -19.12 16.83 2.03
C THR A 29 -18.41 15.63 2.62
N PHE A 30 -17.33 15.84 3.39
CA PHE A 30 -16.60 14.79 4.06
C PHE A 30 -17.47 14.08 5.12
N ARG A 31 -18.20 14.85 5.94
CA ARG A 31 -19.16 14.30 6.90
C ARG A 31 -20.27 13.51 6.22
N SER A 32 -20.83 14.03 5.12
CA SER A 32 -21.83 13.30 4.31
C SER A 32 -21.26 11.98 3.79
N PHE A 33 -20.04 11.99 3.25
CA PHE A 33 -19.34 10.77 2.85
C PHE A 33 -19.17 9.79 4.03
N CYS A 34 -18.67 10.26 5.17
CA CYS A 34 -18.43 9.41 6.33
C CYS A 34 -19.73 8.82 6.90
N ASN A 35 -20.82 9.60 6.99
CA ASN A 35 -22.12 9.13 7.44
C ASN A 35 -22.71 8.06 6.51
N GLU A 36 -22.52 8.20 5.19
CA GLU A 36 -22.99 7.22 4.22
C GLU A 36 -22.14 5.93 4.24
N THR A 37 -20.81 6.05 4.37
CA THR A 37 -19.87 4.93 4.25
C THR A 37 -19.65 4.19 5.58
N PHE A 38 -19.69 4.91 6.70
CA PHE A 38 -19.42 4.42 8.05
C PHE A 38 -20.57 4.75 9.03
N PRO A 39 -21.83 4.43 8.71
CA PRO A 39 -22.92 4.71 9.63
C PRO A 39 -22.77 3.85 10.88
N SER A 40 -23.21 4.44 11.98
CA SER A 40 -23.18 3.87 13.32
C SER A 40 -24.51 4.19 13.99
N ASP A 41 -25.02 3.26 14.79
CA ASP A 41 -26.24 3.47 15.58
C ASP A 41 -26.02 4.59 16.60
N ASP A 42 -24.79 4.68 17.14
CA ASP A 42 -24.32 5.81 17.92
C ASP A 42 -23.77 6.90 16.98
N PRO A 43 -24.30 8.14 16.98
CA PRO A 43 -23.82 9.20 16.12
C PRO A 43 -22.32 9.46 16.33
N ILE A 44 -21.53 9.27 15.26
CA ILE A 44 -20.12 9.64 15.25
C ILE A 44 -20.01 11.11 14.88
N ASP A 45 -19.46 11.92 15.79
CA ASP A 45 -19.08 13.31 15.47
C ASP A 45 -17.80 13.30 14.63
N TRP A 46 -17.99 13.20 13.31
CA TRP A 46 -16.89 13.22 12.36
C TRP A 46 -16.17 14.58 12.39
N PRO A 47 -14.84 14.58 12.58
CA PRO A 47 -14.07 15.82 12.70
C PRO A 47 -14.23 16.68 11.44
N PRO A 48 -14.34 18.00 11.58
CA PRO A 48 -14.36 18.88 10.43
C PRO A 48 -13.00 18.88 9.74
N LEU A 49 -13.00 19.33 8.48
CA LEU A 49 -11.78 19.57 7.72
C LEU A 49 -11.37 21.03 7.91
N ARG A 50 -10.11 21.27 8.30
CA ARG A 50 -9.50 22.61 8.30
C ARG A 50 -8.55 22.74 7.13
N ILE A 51 -8.67 23.86 6.41
CA ILE A 51 -7.73 24.21 5.35
C ILE A 51 -6.58 25.02 5.93
N VAL A 52 -5.36 24.58 5.64
CA VAL A 52 -4.13 25.32 5.91
C VAL A 52 -3.64 25.91 4.60
N PRO A 53 -3.93 27.20 4.31
CA PRO A 53 -3.47 27.85 3.10
C PRO A 53 -1.97 28.13 3.19
N VAL A 54 -1.24 27.80 2.13
CA VAL A 54 0.18 28.10 1.96
C VAL A 54 0.43 28.62 0.54
N ALA A 55 1.37 29.54 0.38
CA ALA A 55 1.65 30.20 -0.91
C ALA A 55 2.91 29.66 -1.59
N THR A 56 3.81 29.01 -0.84
CA THR A 56 5.07 28.47 -1.37
C THR A 56 5.34 27.04 -0.90
N PRO A 57 6.16 26.25 -1.63
CA PRO A 57 6.61 24.93 -1.18
C PRO A 57 7.29 24.96 0.21
N GLU A 58 8.01 26.02 0.54
CA GLU A 58 8.69 26.19 1.83
C GLU A 58 7.67 26.40 2.96
N GLN A 59 6.62 27.19 2.72
CA GLN A 59 5.52 27.33 3.68
C GLN A 59 4.77 26.01 3.88
N LEU A 60 4.59 25.22 2.81
CA LEU A 60 4.05 23.88 2.91
C LEU A 60 4.94 22.99 3.79
N GLN A 61 6.26 23.03 3.61
CA GLN A 61 7.21 22.28 4.43
C GLN A 61 7.14 22.68 5.90
N ARG A 62 7.14 23.98 6.23
CA ARG A 62 6.99 24.48 7.60
C ARG A 62 5.66 24.09 8.23
N GLY A 63 4.60 24.07 7.42
CA GLY A 63 3.29 23.60 7.86
C GLY A 63 3.29 22.12 8.21
N LEU A 64 4.08 21.29 7.51
CA LEU A 64 4.16 19.85 7.70
C LEU A 64 5.14 19.43 8.80
N PHE A 65 6.27 20.14 8.96
CA PHE A 65 7.38 19.76 9.84
C PHE A 65 7.76 20.88 10.82
N SER A 66 7.98 20.51 12.08
CA SER A 66 8.32 21.43 13.17
C SER A 66 9.69 22.11 13.03
N ASP A 67 10.69 21.41 12.49
CA ASP A 67 12.07 21.91 12.34
C ASP A 67 12.38 22.41 10.92
N GLU A 68 11.34 22.74 10.14
CA GLU A 68 11.43 23.17 8.73
C GLU A 68 12.18 22.19 7.79
N THR A 69 12.42 20.95 8.23
CA THR A 69 13.11 19.91 7.47
C THR A 69 12.35 18.60 7.55
N VAL A 70 12.49 17.74 6.54
CA VAL A 70 11.85 16.41 6.49
C VAL A 70 12.35 15.44 7.57
N GLU A 71 13.48 15.78 8.21
CA GLU A 71 14.08 15.03 9.32
C GLU A 71 13.44 15.42 10.67
N GLY A 72 12.75 16.56 10.71
CA GLY A 72 12.01 17.03 11.88
C GLY A 72 10.73 16.23 12.14
N MET A 73 10.15 16.43 13.32
CA MET A 73 8.87 15.84 13.67
C MET A 73 7.73 16.50 12.89
N LEU A 74 6.69 15.73 12.54
CA LEU A 74 5.47 16.30 11.98
C LEU A 74 4.84 17.29 12.98
N THR A 75 4.37 18.42 12.46
CA THR A 75 3.46 19.31 13.20
C THR A 75 2.13 18.58 13.45
N ASP A 76 1.26 19.16 14.29
CA ASP A 76 -0.09 18.59 14.47
C ASP A 76 -0.90 18.59 13.17
N ASP A 77 -0.71 19.62 12.34
CA ASP A 77 -1.30 19.73 11.00
C ASP A 77 -0.76 18.63 10.06
N GLY A 78 0.55 18.35 10.13
CA GLY A 78 1.19 17.27 9.38
C GLY A 78 0.68 15.88 9.79
N LYS A 79 0.47 15.65 11.09
CA LYS A 79 -0.06 14.37 11.61
C LYS A 79 -1.50 14.11 11.20
N THR A 80 -2.32 15.15 11.07
CA THR A 80 -3.75 15.04 10.71
C THR A 80 -4.01 15.33 9.23
N CYS A 81 -2.97 15.49 8.40
CA CYS A 81 -3.11 15.75 6.98
C CYS A 81 -3.76 14.57 6.26
N ILE A 82 -4.88 14.83 5.59
CA ILE A 82 -5.57 13.83 4.77
C ILE A 82 -5.65 14.22 3.30
N LEU A 83 -5.29 15.44 2.92
CA LEU A 83 -5.45 15.88 1.53
C LEU A 83 -4.53 17.05 1.21
N PHE A 84 -3.94 17.03 0.02
CA PHE A 84 -3.31 18.20 -0.58
C PHE A 84 -4.18 18.75 -1.72
N LEU A 85 -4.55 20.02 -1.61
CA LEU A 85 -5.08 20.82 -2.73
C LEU A 85 -3.93 21.66 -3.29
N LEU A 86 -3.77 21.67 -4.60
CA LEU A 86 -2.67 22.34 -5.26
C LEU A 86 -3.21 23.10 -6.46
N ASP A 87 -2.94 24.39 -6.56
CA ASP A 87 -3.22 25.12 -7.81
C ASP A 87 -2.31 24.62 -8.94
N ASP A 88 -2.75 24.78 -10.19
CA ASP A 88 -1.97 24.38 -11.36
C ASP A 88 -0.92 25.42 -11.77
N VAL A 89 -1.13 26.68 -11.40
CA VAL A 89 -0.31 27.83 -11.77
C VAL A 89 -0.03 28.70 -10.54
N PHE A 90 1.22 29.14 -10.41
CA PHE A 90 1.72 29.95 -9.31
C PHE A 90 2.35 31.25 -9.82
N VAL A 91 2.12 32.35 -9.10
CA VAL A 91 2.76 33.63 -9.38
C VAL A 91 4.15 33.65 -8.75
N ASP A 92 5.17 34.04 -9.51
CA ASP A 92 6.51 34.26 -8.97
C ASP A 92 6.52 35.52 -8.08
N PRO A 93 6.83 35.43 -6.77
CA PRO A 93 6.84 36.58 -5.89
C PRO A 93 7.83 37.67 -6.33
N GLU A 94 8.94 37.29 -6.96
CA GLU A 94 9.97 38.21 -7.44
C GLU A 94 9.66 38.75 -8.84
N GLN A 95 8.81 38.04 -9.61
CA GLN A 95 8.40 38.42 -10.95
C GLN A 95 6.89 38.20 -11.13
N PRO A 96 6.01 39.09 -10.64
CA PRO A 96 4.56 38.85 -10.62
C PRO A 96 3.92 38.63 -12.01
N ALA A 97 4.57 39.08 -13.08
CA ALA A 97 4.16 38.81 -14.46
C ALA A 97 4.45 37.37 -14.92
N ARG A 98 5.35 36.66 -14.24
CA ARG A 98 5.77 35.30 -14.57
C ARG A 98 4.91 34.29 -13.81
N ARG A 99 4.27 33.41 -14.58
CA ARG A 99 3.48 32.29 -14.07
C ARG A 99 4.30 31.00 -14.18
N LYS A 100 4.34 30.20 -13.13
CA LYS A 100 5.02 28.89 -13.10
C LYS A 100 3.99 27.78 -12.91
N PRO A 101 4.02 26.70 -13.71
CA PRO A 101 3.15 25.56 -13.46
C PRO A 101 3.59 24.79 -12.21
N LEU A 102 2.68 24.04 -11.58
CA LEU A 102 2.96 23.24 -10.37
C LEU A 102 4.22 22.37 -10.47
N HIS A 103 4.42 21.73 -11.63
CA HIS A 103 5.54 20.81 -11.86
C HIS A 103 6.89 21.52 -12.08
N ALA A 104 6.89 22.86 -12.16
CA ALA A 104 8.11 23.68 -12.17
C ALA A 104 8.49 24.21 -10.79
N LEU A 105 7.64 24.02 -9.76
CA LEU A 105 7.99 24.33 -8.38
C LEU A 105 8.99 23.30 -7.85
N ASN A 106 9.97 23.77 -7.10
CA ASN A 106 10.98 22.92 -6.46
C ASN A 106 10.94 23.10 -4.95
N LEU A 107 11.31 22.03 -4.24
CA LEU A 107 11.51 22.01 -2.80
C LEU A 107 12.69 21.08 -2.51
N GLU A 108 13.66 21.53 -1.72
CA GLU A 108 14.88 20.76 -1.40
C GLU A 108 15.62 20.23 -2.65
N GLY A 109 15.65 21.03 -3.73
CA GLY A 109 16.34 20.66 -4.97
C GLY A 109 15.63 19.61 -5.84
N MET A 110 14.37 19.29 -5.57
CA MET A 110 13.56 18.39 -6.40
C MET A 110 12.20 18.98 -6.76
N PRO A 111 11.57 18.55 -7.89
CA PRO A 111 10.23 18.97 -8.24
C PRO A 111 9.24 18.64 -7.10
N LEU A 112 8.37 19.59 -6.76
CA LEU A 112 7.41 19.45 -5.65
C LEU A 112 6.52 18.21 -5.81
N THR A 113 6.11 17.89 -7.04
CA THR A 113 5.32 16.69 -7.33
C THR A 113 6.05 15.40 -6.96
N GLN A 114 7.37 15.34 -7.17
CA GLN A 114 8.22 14.23 -6.76
C GLN A 114 8.47 14.23 -5.24
N TRP A 115 8.62 15.41 -4.64
CA TRP A 115 8.77 15.55 -3.19
C TRP A 115 7.55 14.99 -2.44
N LEU A 116 6.34 15.44 -2.81
CA LEU A 116 5.08 14.95 -2.23
C LEU A 116 4.84 13.46 -2.49
N TYR A 117 5.27 12.97 -3.64
CA TYR A 117 5.22 11.54 -3.96
C TYR A 117 6.16 10.71 -3.08
N THR A 118 7.34 11.25 -2.74
CA THR A 118 8.35 10.56 -1.94
C THR A 118 7.99 10.53 -0.46
N TYR A 119 7.56 11.65 0.11
CA TYR A 119 7.35 11.78 1.56
C TYR A 119 5.93 11.43 2.01
N PHE A 120 4.92 11.73 1.19
CA PHE A 120 3.52 11.49 1.50
C PHE A 120 2.80 10.62 0.46
N PRO A 121 3.36 9.49 -0.02
CA PRO A 121 2.78 8.72 -1.12
C PRO A 121 1.28 8.35 -0.91
N PRO A 122 0.85 7.89 0.29
CA PRO A 122 -0.54 7.47 0.53
C PRO A 122 -1.58 8.60 0.49
N ILE A 123 -1.20 9.84 0.81
CA ILE A 123 -2.12 10.97 0.92
C ILE A 123 -2.51 11.44 -0.50
N PRO A 124 -3.79 11.60 -0.85
CA PRO A 124 -4.23 12.13 -2.13
C PRO A 124 -3.76 13.55 -2.39
N LYS A 125 -3.57 13.87 -3.68
CA LYS A 125 -3.30 15.21 -4.18
C LYS A 125 -4.31 15.56 -5.26
N ILE A 126 -4.94 16.71 -5.14
CA ILE A 126 -5.87 17.24 -6.15
C ILE A 126 -5.27 18.51 -6.73
N VAL A 127 -5.01 18.49 -8.04
CA VAL A 127 -4.57 19.67 -8.78
C VAL A 127 -5.79 20.38 -9.34
N LEU A 128 -5.96 21.65 -8.96
CA LEU A 128 -7.03 22.53 -9.39
C LEU A 128 -6.63 23.21 -10.69
N THR A 129 -7.20 22.75 -11.80
CA THR A 129 -6.85 23.22 -13.15
C THR A 129 -7.67 24.43 -13.56
N SER A 130 -7.01 25.43 -14.15
CA SER A 130 -7.62 26.66 -14.64
C SER A 130 -7.69 26.65 -16.18
N PRO A 131 -8.75 27.20 -16.80
CA PRO A 131 -8.84 27.30 -18.25
C PRO A 131 -7.66 28.08 -18.86
N GLY A 132 -7.05 27.53 -19.92
CA GLY A 132 -5.93 28.17 -20.61
C GLY A 132 -4.56 28.00 -19.94
N SER A 133 -4.49 27.33 -18.77
CA SER A 133 -3.22 26.96 -18.14
C SER A 133 -2.48 25.87 -18.93
N GLU A 134 -1.15 25.84 -18.79
CA GLU A 134 -0.33 24.73 -19.26
C GLU A 134 -0.76 23.42 -18.57
N ARG A 135 -0.74 22.32 -19.33
CA ARG A 135 -1.05 20.99 -18.78
C ARG A 135 -0.01 20.56 -17.75
N VAL A 136 -0.43 20.43 -16.50
CA VAL A 136 0.42 19.95 -15.40
C VAL A 136 0.71 18.45 -15.54
N ARG A 137 1.98 18.07 -15.39
CA ARG A 137 2.42 16.67 -15.28
C ARG A 137 2.48 16.27 -13.82
N VAL A 138 1.77 15.21 -13.46
CA VAL A 138 1.76 14.63 -12.11
C VAL A 138 2.08 13.14 -12.18
N PRO A 139 2.63 12.54 -11.10
CA PRO A 139 2.68 11.10 -10.96
C PRO A 139 1.27 10.50 -11.11
N SER A 140 1.15 9.26 -11.60
CA SER A 140 -0.16 8.64 -11.85
C SER A 140 -0.93 8.28 -10.57
N ARG A 141 -0.22 7.96 -9.48
CA ARG A 141 -0.80 7.38 -8.26
C ARG A 141 -1.33 8.43 -7.31
N ARG A 142 -2.60 8.34 -6.92
CA ARG A 142 -3.22 9.22 -5.90
C ARG A 142 -3.18 10.72 -6.25
N TRP A 143 -2.95 11.06 -7.52
CA TRP A 143 -3.07 12.41 -8.06
C TRP A 143 -4.29 12.50 -8.96
N VAL A 144 -5.10 13.55 -8.79
CA VAL A 144 -6.29 13.78 -9.62
C VAL A 144 -6.30 15.24 -10.06
N LEU A 145 -6.62 15.48 -11.34
CA LEU A 145 -6.85 16.82 -11.87
C LEU A 145 -8.34 17.11 -11.84
N LYS A 146 -8.73 18.27 -11.30
CA LYS A 146 -10.12 18.74 -11.28
C LYS A 146 -10.19 20.22 -11.66
N PRO A 147 -11.21 20.64 -12.44
CA PRO A 147 -11.45 22.06 -12.69
C PRO A 147 -11.55 22.85 -11.38
N ARG A 148 -10.89 24.01 -11.32
CA ARG A 148 -10.89 24.89 -10.13
C ARG A 148 -12.30 25.23 -9.66
N GLU A 149 -13.23 25.44 -10.59
CA GLU A 149 -14.65 25.71 -10.35
C GLU A 149 -15.32 24.69 -9.40
N VAL A 150 -14.92 23.41 -9.46
CA VAL A 150 -15.46 22.34 -8.59
C VAL A 150 -15.25 22.66 -7.11
N PHE A 151 -14.17 23.36 -6.77
CA PHE A 151 -13.81 23.70 -5.41
C PHE A 151 -14.15 25.17 -5.08
N THR A 152 -14.00 26.11 -6.01
CA THR A 152 -14.41 27.51 -5.76
C THR A 152 -15.93 27.66 -5.62
N GLU A 153 -16.71 26.82 -6.29
CA GLU A 153 -18.18 26.78 -6.23
C GLU A 153 -18.64 25.45 -5.62
N ILE A 154 -17.99 25.01 -4.55
CA ILE A 154 -18.19 23.69 -3.94
C ILE A 154 -19.65 23.36 -3.64
N GLN A 155 -20.47 24.35 -3.27
CA GLN A 155 -21.89 24.17 -2.98
C GLN A 155 -22.68 23.69 -4.22
N ALA A 156 -22.34 24.18 -5.42
CA ALA A 156 -22.92 23.71 -6.68
C ALA A 156 -22.39 22.33 -7.12
N HIS A 157 -21.32 21.85 -6.47
CA HIS A 157 -20.58 20.67 -6.88
C HIS A 157 -20.41 19.62 -5.76
N LEU A 158 -21.18 19.70 -4.67
CA LEU A 158 -21.14 18.74 -3.57
C LEU A 158 -21.17 17.27 -4.03
N PRO A 159 -22.04 16.85 -5.00
CA PRO A 159 -22.05 15.47 -5.47
C PRO A 159 -20.74 15.04 -6.14
N ARG A 160 -20.07 15.94 -6.88
CA ARG A 160 -18.79 15.67 -7.54
C ARG A 160 -17.67 15.52 -6.52
N VAL A 161 -17.64 16.37 -5.50
CA VAL A 161 -16.64 16.32 -4.42
C VAL A 161 -16.86 15.08 -3.54
N ARG A 162 -18.11 14.72 -3.25
CA ARG A 162 -18.44 13.48 -2.52
C ARG A 162 -18.00 12.24 -3.28
N HIS A 163 -18.25 12.20 -4.60
CA HIS A 163 -17.78 11.11 -5.45
C HIS A 163 -16.24 11.01 -5.43
N LEU A 164 -15.54 12.14 -5.37
CA LEU A 164 -14.08 12.16 -5.23
C LEU A 164 -13.62 11.62 -3.87
N PHE A 165 -14.25 11.98 -2.75
CA PHE A 165 -13.94 11.37 -1.45
C PHE A 165 -14.15 9.86 -1.47
N ARG A 166 -15.25 9.37 -2.03
CA ARG A 166 -15.48 7.93 -2.22
C ARG A 166 -14.38 7.29 -3.08
N ALA A 167 -14.00 7.94 -4.19
CA ALA A 167 -12.91 7.48 -5.06
C ALA A 167 -11.59 7.30 -4.30
N LEU A 168 -11.30 8.20 -3.37
CA LEU A 168 -10.03 8.25 -2.64
C LEU A 168 -10.01 7.40 -1.36
N TRP A 169 -11.15 7.25 -0.68
CA TRP A 169 -11.14 6.75 0.71
C TRP A 169 -12.12 5.61 0.99
N GLU A 170 -13.04 5.31 0.08
CA GLU A 170 -14.05 4.30 0.38
C GLU A 170 -13.44 2.89 0.46
N PRO A 171 -13.62 2.18 1.59
CA PRO A 171 -13.26 0.77 1.68
C PRO A 171 -14.27 -0.07 0.90
N ARG A 172 -14.00 -0.25 -0.40
CA ARG A 172 -14.96 -0.79 -1.39
C ARG A 172 -15.59 -2.12 -0.99
N PHE A 173 -14.78 -3.06 -0.51
CA PHE A 173 -15.27 -4.37 -0.08
C PHE A 173 -16.16 -4.27 1.17
N TRP A 174 -15.78 -3.46 2.17
CA TRP A 174 -16.60 -3.25 3.37
C TRP A 174 -17.96 -2.65 3.03
N HIS A 175 -17.98 -1.61 2.18
CA HIS A 175 -19.23 -0.98 1.77
C HIS A 175 -20.16 -2.00 1.10
N ALA A 176 -19.63 -2.77 0.13
CA ALA A 176 -20.41 -3.78 -0.58
C ALA A 176 -20.90 -4.91 0.34
N LEU A 177 -20.04 -5.41 1.23
CA LEU A 177 -20.40 -6.42 2.23
C LEU A 177 -21.53 -5.93 3.12
N ARG A 178 -21.43 -4.70 3.62
CA ARG A 178 -22.46 -4.11 4.47
C ARG A 178 -23.78 -3.94 3.71
N HIS A 179 -23.75 -3.38 2.50
CA HIS A 179 -24.96 -3.22 1.67
C HIS A 179 -25.64 -4.56 1.43
N TYR A 180 -24.87 -5.59 1.05
CA TYR A 180 -25.41 -6.93 0.89
C TYR A 180 -26.07 -7.42 2.19
N VAL A 181 -25.35 -7.34 3.31
CA VAL A 181 -25.84 -7.85 4.60
C VAL A 181 -27.08 -7.11 5.10
N MET A 182 -27.16 -5.79 4.91
CA MET A 182 -28.22 -4.96 5.46
C MET A 182 -29.46 -4.89 4.56
N ASP A 183 -29.25 -4.80 3.24
CA ASP A 183 -30.28 -4.40 2.29
C ASP A 183 -30.71 -5.55 1.35
N GLU A 184 -29.80 -6.47 1.02
CA GLU A 184 -30.06 -7.54 0.04
C GLU A 184 -30.25 -8.92 0.69
N ALA A 185 -29.60 -9.17 1.82
CA ALA A 185 -29.56 -10.48 2.45
C ALA A 185 -30.95 -10.88 2.98
N GLY A 186 -31.61 -11.77 2.24
CA GLY A 186 -32.79 -12.50 2.69
C GLY A 186 -32.41 -13.76 3.48
N THR A 187 -33.18 -14.84 3.29
CA THR A 187 -32.81 -16.14 3.83
C THR A 187 -31.68 -16.76 3.01
N SER A 188 -30.49 -16.89 3.58
CA SER A 188 -29.35 -17.53 2.92
C SER A 188 -29.54 -19.04 2.83
N TRP A 189 -29.63 -19.58 1.61
CA TRP A 189 -29.65 -21.02 1.32
C TRP A 189 -28.30 -21.51 0.76
N HIS A 190 -27.23 -20.91 1.24
CA HIS A 190 -25.86 -21.25 0.89
C HIS A 190 -25.03 -21.42 2.17
N THR A 191 -23.78 -21.83 2.02
CA THR A 191 -22.81 -21.87 3.13
C THR A 191 -22.46 -20.45 3.59
N PRO A 192 -22.10 -20.24 4.88
CA PRO A 192 -21.95 -21.24 5.94
C PRO A 192 -23.27 -21.78 6.52
N GLY A 193 -23.26 -23.03 7.00
CA GLY A 193 -24.46 -23.74 7.47
C GLY A 193 -25.14 -23.15 8.72
N HIS A 194 -24.51 -22.20 9.40
CA HIS A 194 -25.18 -21.49 10.49
C HIS A 194 -26.23 -20.49 10.01
N ASN A 195 -26.26 -20.20 8.70
CA ASN A 195 -27.25 -19.35 8.02
C ASN A 195 -27.46 -18.01 8.74
N ALA A 196 -26.50 -17.10 8.65
CA ALA A 196 -26.54 -15.79 9.32
C ALA A 196 -26.72 -15.84 10.86
N GLY A 197 -26.44 -16.99 11.47
CA GLY A 197 -26.48 -17.21 12.92
C GLY A 197 -27.76 -17.87 13.42
N HIS A 198 -28.70 -18.23 12.54
CA HIS A 198 -29.94 -18.91 12.92
C HIS A 198 -29.69 -20.25 13.65
N ALA A 199 -28.68 -21.01 13.24
CA ALA A 199 -28.33 -22.26 13.93
C ALA A 199 -27.90 -22.02 15.39
N PHE A 200 -27.18 -20.92 15.65
CA PHE A 200 -26.76 -20.54 17.00
C PHE A 200 -27.96 -20.09 17.85
N SER A 201 -28.84 -19.26 17.29
CA SER A 201 -30.05 -18.76 18.00
C SER A 201 -31.01 -19.88 18.42
N ARG A 202 -31.04 -21.00 17.69
CA ARG A 202 -31.94 -22.14 17.97
C ARG A 202 -31.34 -23.19 18.91
N SER A 203 -30.08 -23.03 19.31
CA SER A 203 -29.40 -23.96 20.21
C SER A 203 -29.26 -23.34 21.60
N LEU A 204 -29.83 -24.02 22.62
CA LEU A 204 -29.72 -23.61 24.02
C LEU A 204 -28.26 -23.47 24.49
N PHE A 205 -27.33 -24.22 23.91
CA PHE A 205 -25.91 -24.19 24.26
C PHE A 205 -25.12 -23.12 23.52
N LEU A 206 -25.61 -22.63 22.37
CA LEU A 206 -24.87 -21.74 21.48
C LEU A 206 -25.45 -20.33 21.40
N GLN A 207 -26.66 -20.10 21.92
CA GLN A 207 -27.31 -18.78 21.86
C GLN A 207 -26.48 -17.68 22.53
N GLY A 208 -25.82 -18.00 23.66
CA GLY A 208 -24.89 -17.08 24.32
C GLY A 208 -23.71 -16.66 23.43
N PHE A 209 -23.18 -17.58 22.61
CA PHE A 209 -22.10 -17.26 21.68
C PHE A 209 -22.54 -16.21 20.65
N ARG A 210 -23.74 -16.34 20.08
CA ARG A 210 -24.26 -15.33 19.14
C ARG A 210 -24.53 -13.99 19.82
N HIS A 211 -24.99 -14.02 21.07
CA HIS A 211 -25.24 -12.81 21.85
C HIS A 211 -23.95 -12.00 22.02
N GLU A 212 -22.87 -12.64 22.49
CA GLU A 212 -21.60 -11.94 22.75
C GLU A 212 -20.91 -11.41 21.49
N TYR A 213 -20.91 -12.19 20.39
CA TYR A 213 -20.29 -11.75 19.14
C TYR A 213 -21.15 -10.78 18.32
N GLY A 214 -22.42 -10.63 18.66
CA GLY A 214 -23.38 -9.78 17.95
C GLY A 214 -23.84 -10.35 16.60
N ALA A 215 -25.04 -9.95 16.18
CA ALA A 215 -25.67 -10.49 14.97
C ALA A 215 -24.90 -10.20 13.68
N MET A 216 -24.24 -9.04 13.58
CA MET A 216 -23.56 -8.59 12.37
C MET A 216 -22.39 -9.48 11.97
N THR A 217 -21.64 -10.00 12.96
CA THR A 217 -20.52 -10.92 12.73
C THR A 217 -20.99 -12.16 11.96
N PHE A 218 -22.11 -12.77 12.36
CA PHE A 218 -22.64 -13.96 11.68
C PHE A 218 -23.32 -13.65 10.35
N ARG A 219 -23.94 -12.47 10.21
CA ARG A 219 -24.55 -12.10 8.92
C ARG A 219 -23.49 -11.80 7.86
N ALA A 220 -22.34 -11.27 8.27
CA ALA A 220 -21.21 -10.99 7.40
C ALA A 220 -20.32 -12.21 7.12
N ASP A 221 -20.52 -13.33 7.84
CA ASP A 221 -19.87 -14.61 7.57
C ASP A 221 -20.56 -15.28 6.36
N LEU A 222 -20.00 -15.02 5.18
CA LEU A 222 -20.54 -15.39 3.87
C LEU A 222 -19.58 -16.32 3.13
N SER A 223 -20.04 -16.86 2.01
CA SER A 223 -19.22 -17.65 1.08
C SER A 223 -19.25 -17.05 -0.33
N VAL A 224 -18.39 -17.57 -1.21
CA VAL A 224 -18.31 -17.25 -2.65
C VAL A 224 -19.63 -17.42 -3.40
N SER A 225 -20.63 -18.03 -2.78
CA SER A 225 -22.03 -18.07 -3.24
C SER A 225 -22.62 -16.65 -3.40
N VAL A 226 -22.07 -15.65 -2.72
CA VAL A 226 -22.39 -14.23 -2.89
C VAL A 226 -21.48 -13.63 -3.96
N HIS A 227 -21.72 -13.98 -5.21
CA HIS A 227 -20.88 -13.61 -6.34
C HIS A 227 -20.66 -12.10 -6.50
N SER A 228 -21.60 -11.26 -6.03
CA SER A 228 -21.51 -9.80 -6.11
C SER A 228 -20.34 -9.20 -5.32
N LEU A 229 -19.81 -9.91 -4.31
CA LEU A 229 -18.67 -9.45 -3.50
C LEU A 229 -17.31 -9.81 -4.13
N GLY A 230 -17.29 -10.83 -4.99
CA GLY A 230 -16.10 -11.39 -5.62
C GLY A 230 -15.54 -12.61 -4.89
N ASP A 231 -14.47 -13.17 -5.44
CA ASP A 231 -13.83 -14.40 -4.98
C ASP A 231 -12.30 -14.17 -4.84
N LEU A 232 -11.74 -14.50 -3.68
CA LEU A 232 -10.29 -14.43 -3.44
C LEU A 232 -9.51 -15.43 -4.31
N SER A 233 -10.11 -16.57 -4.64
CA SER A 233 -9.52 -17.56 -5.53
C SER A 233 -9.56 -17.12 -6.99
N THR A 234 -10.64 -16.47 -7.40
CA THR A 234 -10.85 -16.04 -8.78
C THR A 234 -11.09 -14.55 -8.83
N PRO A 235 -10.04 -13.72 -8.67
CA PRO A 235 -10.21 -12.27 -8.63
C PRO A 235 -10.70 -11.75 -9.99
N GLU A 236 -12.01 -11.56 -10.09
CA GLU A 236 -12.66 -10.94 -11.24
C GLU A 236 -12.45 -9.43 -11.18
N SER A 237 -11.93 -8.87 -12.27
CA SER A 237 -11.48 -7.47 -12.36
C SER A 237 -12.52 -6.39 -12.02
N ARG A 238 -13.81 -6.73 -11.94
CA ARG A 238 -14.93 -5.80 -11.71
C ARG A 238 -15.70 -6.06 -10.40
N THR A 239 -15.06 -6.68 -9.41
CA THR A 239 -15.66 -6.96 -8.10
C THR A 239 -15.22 -5.95 -7.04
N PRO A 240 -16.01 -5.71 -5.97
CA PRO A 240 -15.61 -4.89 -4.84
C PRO A 240 -14.31 -5.35 -4.17
N LEU A 241 -14.06 -6.67 -4.16
CA LEU A 241 -12.81 -7.25 -3.68
C LEU A 241 -11.60 -6.85 -4.56
N ALA A 242 -11.72 -6.97 -5.88
CA ALA A 242 -10.67 -6.56 -6.80
C ALA A 242 -10.39 -5.05 -6.71
N ASP A 243 -11.45 -4.24 -6.56
CA ASP A 243 -11.33 -2.80 -6.36
C ASP A 243 -10.60 -2.44 -5.05
N ALA A 244 -10.85 -3.18 -3.96
CA ALA A 244 -10.13 -3.01 -2.70
C ALA A 244 -8.63 -3.32 -2.84
N GLN A 245 -8.28 -4.42 -3.52
CA GLN A 245 -6.88 -4.78 -3.78
C GLN A 245 -6.17 -3.77 -4.71
N ARG A 246 -6.89 -3.21 -5.69
CA ARG A 246 -6.38 -2.14 -6.56
C ARG A 246 -6.11 -0.86 -5.76
N LEU A 247 -7.04 -0.44 -4.91
CA LEU A 247 -6.86 0.71 -4.03
C LEU A 247 -5.66 0.51 -3.08
N THR A 248 -5.49 -0.69 -2.51
CA THR A 248 -4.29 -1.02 -1.73
C THR A 248 -3.02 -0.91 -2.55
N SER A 249 -3.03 -1.35 -3.82
CA SER A 249 -1.87 -1.21 -4.71
C SER A 249 -1.51 0.24 -4.99
N GLU A 250 -2.51 1.11 -5.13
CA GLU A 250 -2.32 2.56 -5.27
C GLU A 250 -1.75 3.20 -4.00
N ILE A 251 -2.24 2.79 -2.82
CA ILE A 251 -1.80 3.31 -1.52
C ILE A 251 -0.34 2.93 -1.21
N PHE A 252 0.00 1.65 -1.38
CA PHE A 252 1.33 1.13 -1.07
C PHE A 252 2.33 1.34 -2.21
N GLY A 253 1.86 1.68 -3.40
CA GLY A 253 2.73 1.87 -4.55
C GLY A 253 3.27 0.54 -5.13
N SER A 254 2.46 -0.51 -5.14
CA SER A 254 2.76 -1.80 -5.79
C SER A 254 2.18 -1.89 -7.21
N ALA A 255 2.65 -2.85 -8.02
CA ALA A 255 1.99 -3.26 -9.25
C ALA A 255 0.71 -4.05 -8.98
N GLN A 256 0.77 -4.92 -7.97
CA GLN A 256 -0.32 -5.80 -7.57
C GLN A 256 -0.23 -6.04 -6.06
N SER A 257 -1.36 -6.00 -5.38
CA SER A 257 -1.52 -6.38 -3.98
C SER A 257 -2.57 -7.49 -3.88
N CYS A 258 -2.30 -8.54 -3.12
CA CYS A 258 -3.23 -9.64 -2.88
C CYS A 258 -3.50 -9.77 -1.38
N TYR A 259 -4.75 -10.02 -1.01
CA TYR A 259 -5.16 -10.24 0.38
C TYR A 259 -5.09 -11.72 0.73
N ILE A 260 -4.57 -12.04 1.92
CA ILE A 260 -4.43 -13.39 2.43
C ILE A 260 -5.08 -13.45 3.81
N THR A 261 -5.88 -14.49 4.04
CA THR A 261 -6.70 -14.64 5.26
C THR A 261 -6.14 -15.69 6.23
N ASN A 262 -4.93 -16.18 6.01
CA ASN A 262 -4.23 -17.15 6.86
C ASN A 262 -2.79 -16.70 7.22
N GLY A 263 -2.64 -15.39 7.42
CA GLY A 263 -1.44 -14.69 7.88
C GLY A 263 -0.27 -14.68 6.90
N SER A 264 0.75 -13.88 7.22
CA SER A 264 1.98 -13.80 6.41
C SER A 264 2.71 -15.13 6.31
N THR A 265 2.46 -16.08 7.23
CA THR A 265 2.89 -17.46 7.10
C THR A 265 2.44 -18.07 5.77
N THR A 266 1.18 -17.89 5.41
CA THR A 266 0.62 -18.42 4.17
C THR A 266 1.01 -17.55 2.98
N SER A 267 1.07 -16.23 3.15
CA SER A 267 1.60 -15.32 2.12
C SER A 267 3.02 -15.69 1.69
N ASN A 268 3.90 -15.98 2.66
CA ASN A 268 5.27 -16.43 2.41
C ASN A 268 5.29 -17.73 1.59
N LYS A 269 4.51 -18.72 2.01
CA LYS A 269 4.41 -20.00 1.29
C LYS A 269 3.89 -19.82 -0.13
N ALA A 270 2.78 -19.10 -0.30
CA ALA A 270 2.18 -18.89 -1.61
C ALA A 270 3.16 -18.22 -2.57
N MET A 271 3.71 -17.07 -2.16
CA MET A 271 4.59 -16.30 -3.02
C MET A 271 5.90 -17.04 -3.34
N LEU A 272 6.53 -17.66 -2.34
CA LEU A 272 7.78 -18.39 -2.55
C LEU A 272 7.59 -19.65 -3.40
N MET A 273 6.46 -20.36 -3.25
CA MET A 273 6.14 -21.51 -4.11
C MET A 273 5.81 -21.10 -5.55
N THR A 274 5.22 -19.91 -5.77
CA THR A 274 5.07 -19.36 -7.12
C THR A 274 6.43 -19.10 -7.77
N LEU A 275 7.37 -18.55 -6.99
CA LEU A 275 8.67 -18.12 -7.52
C LEU A 275 9.65 -19.27 -7.69
N LEU A 276 9.83 -20.14 -6.69
CA LEU A 276 10.91 -21.11 -6.64
C LEU A 276 10.61 -22.39 -7.44
N ARG A 277 11.66 -23.06 -7.90
CA ARG A 277 11.59 -24.41 -8.49
C ARG A 277 12.52 -25.37 -7.75
N PRO A 278 12.24 -26.70 -7.80
CA PRO A 278 13.11 -27.69 -7.20
C PRO A 278 14.56 -27.59 -7.67
N GLY A 279 15.51 -27.70 -6.73
CA GLY A 279 16.95 -27.60 -6.99
C GLY A 279 17.49 -26.17 -7.11
N GLU A 280 16.65 -25.14 -7.15
CA GLU A 280 17.12 -23.75 -7.23
C GLU A 280 17.70 -23.27 -5.91
N THR A 281 18.81 -22.53 -5.98
CA THR A 281 19.45 -21.96 -4.79
C THR A 281 18.80 -20.65 -4.37
N VAL A 282 18.64 -20.46 -3.06
CA VAL A 282 18.10 -19.22 -2.45
C VAL A 282 19.02 -18.73 -1.35
N LEU A 283 19.46 -17.48 -1.44
CA LEU A 283 20.15 -16.81 -0.33
C LEU A 283 19.11 -16.48 0.74
N LEU A 284 19.31 -17.02 1.95
CA LEU A 284 18.29 -16.99 2.98
C LEU A 284 18.83 -16.42 4.29
N ASP A 285 18.15 -15.39 4.81
CA ASP A 285 18.36 -14.94 6.19
C ASP A 285 18.15 -16.12 7.15
N ARG A 286 19.19 -16.44 7.92
CA ARG A 286 19.15 -17.54 8.89
C ARG A 286 18.18 -17.27 10.04
N ASN A 287 17.87 -16.01 10.32
CA ASN A 287 16.88 -15.59 11.31
C ASN A 287 15.49 -15.35 10.70
N CYS A 288 15.23 -15.83 9.47
CA CYS A 288 13.91 -15.69 8.86
C CYS A 288 12.84 -16.46 9.65
N HIS A 289 11.58 -16.05 9.49
CA HIS A 289 10.46 -16.74 10.15
C HIS A 289 10.31 -18.18 9.64
N LYS A 290 9.91 -19.12 10.52
CA LYS A 290 9.69 -20.54 10.19
C LYS A 290 8.89 -20.80 8.91
N SER A 291 7.96 -19.92 8.56
CA SER A 291 7.18 -20.03 7.32
C SER A 291 8.02 -19.96 6.06
N VAL A 292 9.09 -19.17 6.05
CA VAL A 292 10.01 -19.03 4.92
C VAL A 292 10.80 -20.33 4.76
N HIS A 293 11.32 -20.89 5.85
CA HIS A 293 11.94 -22.22 5.83
C HIS A 293 10.98 -23.29 5.29
N HIS A 294 9.73 -23.31 5.76
CA HIS A 294 8.72 -24.25 5.26
C HIS A 294 8.49 -24.07 3.76
N ALA A 295 8.41 -22.83 3.26
CA ALA A 295 8.19 -22.54 1.86
C ALA A 295 9.35 -23.01 0.97
N VAL A 296 10.59 -22.78 1.39
CA VAL A 296 11.79 -23.23 0.68
C VAL A 296 11.84 -24.76 0.61
N VAL A 297 11.54 -25.44 1.72
CA VAL A 297 11.44 -26.90 1.77
C VAL A 297 10.33 -27.43 0.86
N MET A 298 9.12 -26.87 0.93
CA MET A 298 7.99 -27.29 0.10
C MET A 298 8.24 -27.06 -1.40
N ALA A 299 8.96 -25.99 -1.76
CA ALA A 299 9.33 -25.72 -3.15
C ALA A 299 10.47 -26.62 -3.67
N GLY A 300 11.10 -27.42 -2.80
CA GLY A 300 12.27 -28.23 -3.15
C GLY A 300 13.53 -27.40 -3.46
N ALA A 301 13.56 -26.14 -3.01
CA ALA A 301 14.69 -25.25 -3.23
C ALA A 301 15.83 -25.51 -2.22
N ILE A 302 17.05 -25.13 -2.59
CA ILE A 302 18.26 -25.34 -1.81
C ILE A 302 18.59 -24.05 -1.02
N PRO A 303 18.43 -24.03 0.32
CA PRO A 303 18.76 -22.85 1.10
C PRO A 303 20.28 -22.68 1.22
N ASN A 304 20.77 -21.51 0.85
CA ASN A 304 22.10 -21.03 1.18
C ASN A 304 21.97 -19.97 2.28
N TYR A 305 22.22 -20.37 3.53
CA TYR A 305 22.01 -19.52 4.69
C TYR A 305 23.10 -18.45 4.84
N LEU A 306 22.65 -17.21 4.99
CA LEU A 306 23.52 -16.09 5.31
C LEU A 306 23.93 -16.14 6.79
N PRO A 307 25.13 -15.64 7.16
CA PRO A 307 25.58 -15.63 8.54
C PRO A 307 24.62 -14.87 9.47
N ALA A 308 24.16 -15.53 10.53
CA ALA A 308 23.48 -14.87 11.65
C ALA A 308 24.51 -14.43 12.69
N ARG A 309 24.38 -13.20 13.19
CA ARG A 309 25.28 -12.64 14.21
C ARG A 309 24.47 -12.30 15.45
N PHE A 310 24.82 -12.91 16.57
CA PHE A 310 24.18 -12.61 17.85
C PHE A 310 24.93 -11.48 18.55
N ASN A 311 24.23 -10.41 18.93
CA ASN A 311 24.78 -9.38 19.80
C ASN A 311 24.54 -9.78 21.26
N ALA A 312 25.56 -10.34 21.90
CA ALA A 312 25.46 -10.82 23.29
C ALA A 312 25.20 -9.71 24.33
N HIS A 313 25.56 -8.45 24.02
CA HIS A 313 25.32 -7.33 24.92
C HIS A 313 23.85 -6.93 24.94
N LEU A 314 23.22 -6.91 23.75
CA LEU A 314 21.80 -6.54 23.60
C LEU A 314 20.86 -7.75 23.72
N GLY A 315 21.36 -8.97 23.57
CA GLY A 315 20.55 -10.19 23.60
C GLY A 315 19.74 -10.41 22.32
N VAL A 316 20.14 -9.83 21.20
CA VAL A 316 19.36 -9.81 19.95
C VAL A 316 20.16 -10.37 18.76
N TRP A 317 19.44 -10.93 17.79
CA TRP A 317 20.03 -11.30 16.51
C TRP A 317 20.12 -10.07 15.60
N ALA A 318 21.34 -9.73 15.20
CA ALA A 318 21.57 -8.62 14.30
C ALA A 318 21.09 -8.96 12.88
N PRO A 319 20.74 -7.94 12.06
CA PRO A 319 20.56 -8.15 10.63
C PRO A 319 21.83 -8.73 9.99
N VAL A 320 21.67 -9.42 8.86
CA VAL A 320 22.77 -9.86 8.00
C VAL A 320 23.61 -8.63 7.63
N ALA A 321 24.92 -8.71 7.86
CA ALA A 321 25.81 -7.59 7.56
C ALA A 321 25.84 -7.31 6.04
N MET A 322 25.88 -6.03 5.66
CA MET A 322 25.94 -5.65 4.24
C MET A 322 27.13 -6.25 3.50
N ASP A 323 28.26 -6.49 4.17
CA ASP A 323 29.42 -7.15 3.55
C ASP A 323 29.21 -8.65 3.32
N ASP A 324 28.44 -9.33 4.18
CA ASP A 324 28.03 -10.71 3.95
C ASP A 324 27.08 -10.78 2.74
N LEU A 325 26.14 -9.84 2.63
CA LEU A 325 25.24 -9.72 1.48
C LEU A 325 26.03 -9.47 0.18
N ARG A 326 26.97 -8.52 0.18
CA ARG A 326 27.83 -8.23 -0.98
C ARG A 326 28.63 -9.45 -1.40
N ARG A 327 29.28 -10.14 -0.44
CA ARG A 327 30.03 -11.36 -0.73
C ARG A 327 29.16 -12.47 -1.30
N ALA A 328 28.00 -12.73 -0.69
CA ALA A 328 27.11 -13.80 -1.14
C ALA A 328 26.49 -13.51 -2.51
N ILE A 329 26.02 -12.29 -2.76
CA ILE A 329 25.38 -11.92 -4.03
C ILE A 329 26.40 -11.88 -5.18
N ALA A 330 27.60 -11.36 -4.93
CA ALA A 330 28.64 -11.22 -5.94
C ALA A 330 29.58 -12.43 -6.06
N ALA A 331 29.34 -13.50 -5.31
CA ALA A 331 30.14 -14.72 -5.40
C ALA A 331 30.03 -15.35 -6.80
N HIS A 332 31.10 -16.03 -7.20
CA HIS A 332 31.12 -16.78 -8.44
C HIS A 332 30.39 -18.12 -8.26
N TYR A 333 29.24 -18.26 -8.92
CA TYR A 333 28.45 -19.49 -8.94
C TYR A 333 28.51 -20.11 -10.33
N SER A 334 28.47 -21.44 -10.40
CA SER A 334 28.07 -22.11 -11.64
C SER A 334 26.62 -21.73 -11.98
N GLU A 335 26.24 -21.79 -13.26
CA GLU A 335 24.90 -21.37 -13.69
C GLU A 335 23.77 -22.14 -12.96
N HIS A 336 24.01 -23.42 -12.62
CA HIS A 336 23.05 -24.24 -11.88
C HIS A 336 23.01 -23.94 -10.38
N ALA A 337 24.08 -23.36 -9.81
CA ALA A 337 24.17 -23.01 -8.39
C ALA A 337 23.87 -21.52 -8.12
N LYS A 338 23.74 -20.69 -9.18
CA LYS A 338 23.48 -19.26 -9.05
C LYS A 338 22.16 -19.04 -8.30
N PRO A 339 22.16 -18.30 -7.18
CA PRO A 339 20.93 -18.07 -6.44
C PRO A 339 19.94 -17.28 -7.30
N ARG A 340 18.69 -17.74 -7.34
CA ARG A 340 17.62 -17.04 -8.08
C ARG A 340 16.96 -15.94 -7.25
N MET A 341 17.14 -16.00 -5.94
CA MET A 341 16.49 -15.09 -5.01
C MET A 341 17.28 -14.91 -3.70
N LEU A 342 17.15 -13.72 -3.13
CA LEU A 342 17.50 -13.35 -1.77
C LEU A 342 16.22 -13.14 -0.97
N VAL A 343 16.11 -13.76 0.20
CA VAL A 343 15.01 -13.56 1.15
C VAL A 343 15.56 -12.99 2.45
N LEU A 344 15.11 -11.79 2.83
CA LEU A 344 15.47 -11.15 4.10
C LEU A 344 14.22 -10.78 4.90
N THR A 345 14.33 -10.81 6.23
CA THR A 345 13.32 -10.27 7.14
C THR A 345 13.55 -8.77 7.33
N THR A 346 12.65 -7.93 6.81
CA THR A 346 12.83 -6.47 6.74
C THR A 346 11.64 -5.75 7.38
N CYS A 347 11.73 -5.20 8.58
CA CYS A 347 12.84 -5.16 9.50
C CYS A 347 13.00 -6.46 10.32
N THR A 348 14.06 -6.52 11.14
CA THR A 348 14.16 -7.54 12.19
C THR A 348 13.02 -7.38 13.21
N TYR A 349 12.82 -8.40 14.06
CA TYR A 349 11.81 -8.35 15.13
C TYR A 349 12.00 -7.14 16.05
N GLU A 350 13.24 -6.76 16.28
CA GLU A 350 13.67 -5.66 17.15
C GLU A 350 13.58 -4.28 16.48
N GLY A 351 13.12 -4.20 15.23
CA GLY A 351 12.94 -2.93 14.51
C GLY A 351 14.16 -2.43 13.75
N ILE A 352 15.18 -3.28 13.52
CA ILE A 352 16.38 -2.86 12.77
C ILE A 352 16.08 -2.88 11.27
N LEU A 353 16.12 -1.70 10.65
CA LEU A 353 15.82 -1.49 9.23
C LEU A 353 17.02 -1.78 8.34
N TYR A 354 16.78 -2.35 7.16
CA TYR A 354 17.79 -2.48 6.11
C TYR A 354 17.72 -1.32 5.11
N PRO A 355 18.84 -0.93 4.47
CA PRO A 355 18.82 -0.05 3.31
C PRO A 355 18.31 -0.83 2.09
N VAL A 356 17.00 -1.10 2.03
CA VAL A 356 16.33 -1.95 1.01
C VAL A 356 16.75 -1.56 -0.41
N TRP A 357 16.85 -0.25 -0.68
CA TRP A 357 17.25 0.27 -1.99
C TRP A 357 18.64 -0.15 -2.45
N GLU A 358 19.58 -0.34 -1.53
CA GLU A 358 20.94 -0.76 -1.85
C GLU A 358 20.98 -2.25 -2.13
N ILE A 359 20.27 -3.04 -1.33
CA ILE A 359 20.15 -4.49 -1.48
C ILE A 359 19.43 -4.82 -2.78
N ALA A 360 18.31 -4.15 -3.07
CA ALA A 360 17.58 -4.29 -4.33
C ALA A 360 18.49 -4.05 -5.55
N ARG A 361 19.20 -2.92 -5.59
CA ARG A 361 20.13 -2.60 -6.68
C ARG A 361 21.26 -3.62 -6.80
N LEU A 362 21.76 -4.13 -5.67
CA LEU A 362 22.79 -5.16 -5.66
C LEU A 362 22.26 -6.47 -6.25
N CYS A 363 21.09 -6.94 -5.82
CA CYS A 363 20.45 -8.13 -6.37
C CYS A 363 20.17 -8.00 -7.87
N GLU A 364 19.64 -6.85 -8.31
CA GLU A 364 19.31 -6.63 -9.73
C GLU A 364 20.52 -6.71 -10.66
N ARG A 365 21.67 -6.15 -10.24
CA ARG A 365 22.92 -6.21 -11.02
C ARG A 365 23.42 -7.65 -11.24
N HIS A 366 22.98 -8.58 -10.41
CA HIS A 366 23.37 -9.99 -10.47
C HIS A 366 22.23 -10.90 -10.96
N GLY A 367 21.09 -10.34 -11.40
CA GLY A 367 19.94 -11.12 -11.86
C GLY A 367 19.26 -11.95 -10.76
N ILE A 368 19.31 -11.47 -9.52
CA ILE A 368 18.74 -12.12 -8.33
C ILE A 368 17.48 -11.37 -7.92
N LEU A 369 16.37 -12.08 -7.67
CA LEU A 369 15.17 -11.45 -7.08
C LEU A 369 15.40 -11.13 -5.60
N PHE A 370 14.86 -10.02 -5.13
CA PHE A 370 14.89 -9.63 -3.73
C PHE A 370 13.49 -9.70 -3.13
N TYR A 371 13.31 -10.59 -2.16
CA TYR A 371 12.08 -10.82 -1.43
C TYR A 371 12.22 -10.30 0.00
N ALA A 372 11.33 -9.39 0.38
CA ALA A 372 11.26 -8.80 1.71
C ALA A 372 10.12 -9.43 2.52
N ASP A 373 10.44 -10.16 3.59
CA ASP A 373 9.44 -10.47 4.62
C ASP A 373 9.30 -9.24 5.53
N GLU A 374 8.36 -8.36 5.18
CA GLU A 374 8.02 -7.11 5.88
C GLU A 374 6.84 -7.27 6.84
N ALA A 375 6.70 -8.45 7.45
CA ALA A 375 5.59 -8.73 8.34
C ALA A 375 5.51 -7.74 9.52
N TRP A 376 6.64 -7.23 10.03
CA TRP A 376 6.71 -6.35 11.19
C TRP A 376 6.51 -4.86 10.89
N ALA A 377 6.66 -4.44 9.63
CA ALA A 377 6.76 -3.02 9.31
C ALA A 377 5.86 -2.54 8.15
N PRO A 378 4.59 -2.99 8.03
CA PRO A 378 3.66 -2.47 7.02
C PRO A 378 3.40 -0.95 7.14
N TYR A 379 3.67 -0.34 8.29
CA TYR A 379 3.46 1.08 8.52
C TYR A 379 4.51 1.99 7.86
N LEU A 380 5.64 1.46 7.37
CA LEU A 380 6.75 2.26 6.86
C LEU A 380 6.38 3.13 5.65
N SER A 381 5.31 2.80 4.94
CA SER A 381 4.78 3.59 3.81
C SER A 381 4.11 4.91 4.23
N PHE A 382 3.67 5.03 5.50
CA PHE A 382 2.73 6.08 5.91
C PHE A 382 3.37 7.24 6.67
N HIS A 383 4.67 7.18 6.99
CA HIS A 383 5.35 8.27 7.70
C HIS A 383 6.61 8.71 6.97
N PRO A 384 6.86 10.04 6.80
CA PRO A 384 8.03 10.55 6.08
C PRO A 384 9.37 10.25 6.76
N TYR A 385 9.40 10.09 8.09
CA TYR A 385 10.58 9.68 8.88
C TYR A 385 11.29 8.44 8.32
N TYR A 386 10.56 7.53 7.66
CA TYR A 386 11.14 6.34 7.04
C TYR A 386 11.72 6.61 5.64
N THR A 387 12.24 7.82 5.43
CA THR A 387 12.94 8.26 4.21
C THR A 387 14.38 8.64 4.57
N ALA A 388 15.33 8.20 3.78
CA ALA A 388 16.75 8.50 3.89
C ALA A 388 17.28 9.17 2.62
N VAL A 389 18.50 9.68 2.69
CA VAL A 389 19.29 10.14 1.53
C VAL A 389 20.25 9.03 1.15
N ALA A 390 20.11 8.48 -0.05
CA ALA A 390 21.09 7.53 -0.60
C ALA A 390 22.41 8.23 -0.92
N ALA A 391 23.50 7.48 -1.05
CA ALA A 391 24.83 8.01 -1.37
C ALA A 391 24.90 8.88 -2.64
N ASN A 392 23.95 8.74 -3.58
CA ASN A 392 23.84 9.55 -4.78
C ASN A 392 22.92 10.79 -4.63
N GLY A 393 22.57 11.16 -3.41
CA GLY A 393 21.68 12.29 -3.09
C GLY A 393 20.19 12.00 -3.29
N ARG A 394 19.80 10.84 -3.82
CA ARG A 394 18.39 10.51 -4.07
C ARG A 394 17.67 10.19 -2.75
N ARG A 395 16.48 10.76 -2.55
CA ARG A 395 15.58 10.39 -1.45
C ARG A 395 15.01 8.98 -1.67
N VAL A 396 15.10 8.14 -0.66
CA VAL A 396 14.74 6.72 -0.71
C VAL A 396 14.04 6.30 0.57
N ARG A 397 13.09 5.37 0.47
CA ARG A 397 12.31 4.92 1.62
C ARG A 397 12.82 3.59 2.16
N TYR A 398 12.63 3.35 3.47
CA TYR A 398 12.96 2.09 4.12
C TYR A 398 11.93 0.98 3.88
N ASN A 399 10.69 1.33 3.51
CA ASN A 399 9.68 0.33 3.20
C ASN A 399 10.08 -0.51 1.99
N ALA A 400 9.79 -1.80 2.00
CA ALA A 400 10.22 -2.72 0.96
C ALA A 400 9.58 -2.44 -0.41
N ILE A 401 8.33 -1.97 -0.40
CA ILE A 401 7.53 -1.71 -1.59
C ILE A 401 7.30 -0.22 -1.77
N HIS A 402 8.15 0.37 -2.59
CA HIS A 402 7.99 1.70 -3.16
C HIS A 402 8.92 1.80 -4.38
N GLU A 403 8.65 2.68 -5.33
CA GLU A 403 9.51 2.86 -6.52
C GLU A 403 10.93 3.32 -6.17
N THR A 404 11.13 3.92 -4.99
CA THR A 404 12.44 4.39 -4.53
C THR A 404 13.25 3.35 -3.75
N SER A 405 12.61 2.29 -3.23
CA SER A 405 13.20 1.26 -2.36
C SER A 405 13.34 -0.09 -3.07
N SER A 406 12.29 -0.51 -3.77
CA SER A 406 12.24 -1.54 -4.81
C SER A 406 12.81 -2.93 -4.46
N ALA A 407 12.46 -3.50 -3.30
CA ALA A 407 12.39 -4.96 -3.26
C ALA A 407 11.40 -5.45 -4.33
N HIS A 408 11.62 -6.64 -4.88
CA HIS A 408 10.76 -7.15 -5.95
C HIS A 408 9.38 -7.53 -5.39
N PHE A 409 9.37 -8.04 -4.16
CA PHE A 409 8.18 -8.44 -3.42
C PHE A 409 8.27 -8.05 -1.96
N ALA A 410 7.13 -7.79 -1.34
CA ALA A 410 7.02 -7.76 0.11
C ALA A 410 5.80 -8.52 0.61
N VAL A 411 5.95 -9.18 1.76
CA VAL A 411 4.85 -9.75 2.53
C VAL A 411 4.69 -8.98 3.83
N GLN A 412 3.46 -8.60 4.14
CA GLN A 412 3.14 -7.77 5.30
C GLN A 412 2.04 -8.42 6.13
N SER A 413 2.19 -8.40 7.47
CA SER A 413 1.13 -8.82 8.39
C SER A 413 0.36 -7.59 8.83
N THR A 414 -0.76 -7.31 8.16
CA THR A 414 -1.60 -6.15 8.48
C THR A 414 -2.04 -6.17 9.94
N HIS A 415 -2.35 -7.35 10.48
CA HIS A 415 -2.82 -7.51 11.86
C HIS A 415 -1.76 -7.29 12.95
N LYS A 416 -0.47 -7.17 12.61
CA LYS A 416 0.58 -7.00 13.62
C LYS A 416 0.70 -5.54 14.07
N THR A 417 0.79 -4.62 13.10
CA THR A 417 1.12 -3.21 13.37
C THR A 417 0.30 -2.25 12.50
N LEU A 418 -0.79 -2.72 11.89
CA LEU A 418 -1.87 -1.90 11.35
C LEU A 418 -3.20 -2.37 11.97
N ALA A 419 -4.32 -1.81 11.51
CA ALA A 419 -5.66 -2.16 11.98
C ALA A 419 -6.29 -3.25 11.09
N ALA A 420 -6.18 -4.51 11.51
CA ALA A 420 -6.87 -5.64 10.88
C ALA A 420 -7.02 -6.81 11.87
N PHE A 421 -7.99 -7.69 11.64
CA PHE A 421 -8.10 -8.93 12.42
C PHE A 421 -6.89 -9.83 12.23
N SER A 422 -6.54 -10.58 13.28
CA SER A 422 -5.56 -11.66 13.24
C SER A 422 -5.72 -12.52 11.98
N GLN A 423 -4.59 -12.98 11.43
CA GLN A 423 -4.49 -13.69 10.15
C GLN A 423 -4.65 -12.82 8.88
N SER A 424 -5.00 -11.53 8.99
CA SER A 424 -4.98 -10.65 7.81
C SER A 424 -3.55 -10.34 7.37
N SER A 425 -3.21 -10.61 6.12
CA SER A 425 -1.93 -10.24 5.52
C SER A 425 -2.06 -9.84 4.06
N MET A 426 -1.00 -9.21 3.55
CA MET A 426 -0.92 -8.73 2.16
C MET A 426 0.36 -9.24 1.51
N ILE A 427 0.25 -9.65 0.24
CA ILE A 427 1.39 -9.81 -0.68
C ILE A 427 1.42 -8.60 -1.59
N HIS A 428 2.59 -8.01 -1.77
CA HIS A 428 2.81 -6.92 -2.70
C HIS A 428 3.86 -7.31 -3.74
N VAL A 429 3.54 -7.07 -5.01
CA VAL A 429 4.44 -7.21 -6.15
C VAL A 429 4.82 -5.82 -6.63
N SER A 430 6.11 -5.51 -6.69
CA SER A 430 6.58 -4.16 -7.08
C SER A 430 6.34 -3.85 -8.56
N LEU A 431 6.23 -2.56 -8.90
CA LEU A 431 6.31 -2.12 -10.29
C LEU A 431 7.65 -2.48 -10.93
N ARG A 432 8.71 -2.46 -10.14
CA ARG A 432 10.05 -2.78 -10.61
C ARG A 432 10.15 -4.22 -11.11
N PHE A 433 9.54 -5.17 -10.39
CA PHE A 433 9.45 -6.55 -10.84
C PHE A 433 8.66 -6.69 -12.15
N LYS A 434 7.55 -5.96 -12.30
CA LYS A 434 6.80 -5.93 -13.57
C LYS A 434 7.68 -5.45 -14.74
N GLN A 435 8.48 -4.40 -14.53
CA GLN A 435 9.40 -3.87 -15.55
C GLN A 435 10.50 -4.86 -15.96
N LEU A 436 10.84 -5.85 -15.14
CA LEU A 436 11.83 -6.87 -15.53
C LEU A 436 11.36 -7.73 -16.70
N PHE A 437 10.05 -7.87 -16.91
CA PHE A 437 9.50 -8.59 -18.05
C PHE A 437 9.64 -7.83 -19.38
N GLU A 438 9.85 -6.52 -19.30
CA GLU A 438 10.08 -5.63 -20.45
C GLU A 438 11.59 -5.42 -20.71
N SER A 439 12.45 -5.97 -19.84
CA SER A 439 13.90 -5.78 -19.91
C SER A 439 14.57 -6.73 -20.90
N GLU A 440 15.49 -6.20 -21.71
CA GLU A 440 16.35 -6.98 -22.62
C GLU A 440 17.62 -7.54 -21.96
N SER A 441 17.82 -7.30 -20.65
CA SER A 441 19.02 -7.73 -19.92
C SER A 441 19.18 -9.25 -19.91
N ALA A 442 20.39 -9.71 -20.24
CA ALA A 442 20.75 -11.13 -20.24
C ALA A 442 20.60 -11.77 -18.85
N GLU A 443 20.82 -11.02 -17.78
CA GLU A 443 20.71 -11.47 -16.39
C GLU A 443 19.30 -11.94 -16.02
N TRP A 444 18.27 -11.46 -16.73
CA TRP A 444 16.87 -11.75 -16.46
C TRP A 444 16.24 -12.76 -17.43
N ARG A 445 17.01 -13.32 -18.36
CA ARG A 445 16.48 -14.32 -19.32
C ARG A 445 15.84 -15.51 -18.62
N TRP A 446 16.42 -15.97 -17.52
CA TRP A 446 15.87 -17.07 -16.73
C TRP A 446 14.46 -16.77 -16.21
N LEU A 447 14.18 -15.51 -15.84
CA LEU A 447 12.87 -15.07 -15.35
C LEU A 447 11.85 -15.08 -16.48
N LEU A 448 12.23 -14.58 -17.65
CA LEU A 448 11.38 -14.59 -18.85
C LEU A 448 11.05 -16.02 -19.28
N THR A 449 12.03 -16.93 -19.23
CA THR A 449 11.79 -18.36 -19.50
C THR A 449 10.87 -18.99 -18.46
N ARG A 450 11.04 -18.66 -17.17
CA ARG A 450 10.23 -19.21 -16.08
C ARG A 450 8.75 -18.90 -16.24
N PHE A 451 8.43 -17.66 -16.60
CA PHE A 451 7.06 -17.20 -16.75
C PHE A 451 6.74 -16.91 -18.22
N ALA A 452 6.91 -17.92 -19.06
CA ALA A 452 6.62 -17.82 -20.49
C ALA A 452 5.22 -18.35 -20.84
N ILE A 453 4.55 -17.65 -21.76
CA ILE A 453 3.39 -18.14 -22.52
C ILE A 453 3.81 -18.20 -23.98
N ASN A 454 3.65 -19.37 -24.62
CA ASN A 454 4.05 -19.59 -26.02
C ASN A 454 5.51 -19.14 -26.31
N GLY A 455 6.41 -19.39 -25.35
CA GLY A 455 7.83 -19.04 -25.45
C GLY A 455 8.17 -17.56 -25.20
N ARG A 456 7.20 -16.71 -24.84
CA ARG A 456 7.43 -15.30 -24.50
C ARG A 456 7.18 -15.05 -23.02
N GLY A 457 8.18 -14.54 -22.31
CA GLY A 457 8.06 -14.15 -20.91
C GLY A 457 7.03 -13.04 -20.72
N SER A 458 6.14 -13.16 -19.75
CA SER A 458 5.13 -12.14 -19.47
C SER A 458 4.78 -12.01 -17.99
N TYR A 459 4.48 -10.78 -17.57
CA TYR A 459 4.01 -10.50 -16.21
C TYR A 459 2.64 -11.16 -15.97
N GLU A 460 1.81 -11.26 -16.99
CA GLU A 460 0.51 -11.91 -16.95
C GLU A 460 0.63 -13.39 -16.60
N LYS A 461 1.67 -14.09 -17.11
CA LYS A 461 1.93 -15.48 -16.73
C LYS A 461 2.32 -15.62 -15.26
N PHE A 462 3.19 -14.74 -14.77
CA PHE A 462 3.53 -14.69 -13.35
C PHE A 462 2.28 -14.44 -12.49
N SER A 463 1.46 -13.46 -12.86
CA SER A 463 0.25 -13.10 -12.11
C SER A 463 -0.75 -14.25 -12.10
N HIS A 464 -0.91 -14.96 -13.22
CA HIS A 464 -1.69 -16.18 -13.30
C HIS A 464 -1.17 -17.26 -12.35
N ASP A 465 0.13 -17.58 -12.38
CA ASP A 465 0.73 -18.59 -11.51
C ASP A 465 0.62 -18.23 -10.02
N LEU A 466 0.74 -16.93 -9.69
CA LEU A 466 0.52 -16.45 -8.34
C LEU A 466 -0.93 -16.72 -7.90
N HIS A 467 -1.92 -16.39 -8.74
CA HIS A 467 -3.31 -16.66 -8.41
C HIS A 467 -3.61 -18.15 -8.28
N GLU A 468 -3.07 -19.03 -9.13
CA GLU A 468 -3.26 -20.49 -8.99
C GLU A 468 -2.73 -21.01 -7.64
N VAL A 469 -1.56 -20.53 -7.20
CA VAL A 469 -1.01 -20.90 -5.89
C VAL A 469 -1.82 -20.27 -4.75
N LEU A 470 -2.30 -19.04 -4.92
CA LEU A 470 -3.19 -18.40 -3.94
C LEU A 470 -4.50 -19.16 -3.78
N ARG A 471 -5.13 -19.65 -4.86
CA ARG A 471 -6.33 -20.51 -4.81
C ARG A 471 -6.14 -21.70 -3.90
N TYR A 472 -5.01 -22.41 -4.08
CA TYR A 472 -4.68 -23.55 -3.23
C TYR A 472 -4.63 -23.13 -1.76
N TRP A 473 -3.89 -22.07 -1.42
CA TRP A 473 -3.72 -21.65 -0.04
C TRP A 473 -4.98 -21.02 0.57
N HIS A 474 -5.78 -20.33 -0.23
CA HIS A 474 -7.07 -19.80 0.20
C HIS A 474 -8.04 -20.93 0.52
N SER A 475 -8.07 -22.01 -0.25
CA SER A 475 -8.92 -23.18 0.05
C SER A 475 -8.60 -23.85 1.38
N THR A 476 -7.40 -23.63 1.93
CA THR A 476 -6.98 -24.11 3.26
C THR A 476 -7.19 -23.09 4.38
N SER A 477 -7.69 -21.89 4.05
CA SER A 477 -7.94 -20.85 5.03
C SER A 477 -9.22 -21.14 5.82
N PRO A 478 -9.20 -21.02 7.15
CA PRO A 478 -10.42 -21.13 7.95
C PRO A 478 -11.37 -19.93 7.73
N HIS A 479 -10.87 -18.86 7.11
CA HIS A 479 -11.58 -17.62 6.81
C HIS A 479 -11.67 -17.44 5.29
N TYR A 480 -11.99 -18.49 4.56
CA TYR A 480 -12.28 -18.40 3.13
C TYR A 480 -13.69 -17.82 2.96
N PRO A 481 -13.84 -16.55 2.57
CA PRO A 481 -15.14 -16.02 2.16
C PRO A 481 -15.49 -16.51 0.77
#